data_AF-A0AAW0JQM8-F1
#
_entry.id   AF-A0AAW0JQM8-F1
#
_cell.length_a   1.000
_cell.length_b   1.000
_cell.length_c   1.000
_cell.angle_alpha   90.00
_cell.angle_beta   90.00
_cell.angle_gamma   90.00
#
_symmetry.space_group_name_H-M   'P 1'
#
loop_
_entity.id
_entity.type
_entity.pdbx_description
1 polymer ?
#
loop_
_entity_poly.entity_id
_entity_poly.type
_entity_poly.pdbx_seq_one_letter_code
_entity_poly.pdbx_strand_id
1 'polypeptide(L)'
;SSEGSNWGCYGNIRTLNTPGASCVIGKRYGLPYCGVRASERLAERDRPYLLRYQPTMRIVGRKYCMDPAVIAGVLSRESQGGNFVDPNFYPPTSWKSDSWVSQKTEMLASKIKEVQARFPSWSPDQYLRGGLCAYSKGPNFIRSNQDLNCDFCNDVLARAKYFKNHGF
;
A
#
# COMPACT_ATOMS: atom_id res chain seq x y z
N SER A 1 20.73 12.11 -13.54
CA SER A 1 20.61 10.75 -14.11
C SER A 1 19.16 10.32 -14.06
N SER A 2 18.56 10.24 -15.24
CA SER A 2 17.17 9.89 -15.51
C SER A 2 16.92 8.41 -15.25
N GLU A 3 16.24 8.07 -14.18
CA GLU A 3 15.60 6.77 -14.05
C GLU A 3 14.11 6.95 -13.75
N GLY A 4 13.37 7.14 -14.83
CA GLY A 4 11.97 6.73 -14.92
C GLY A 4 11.87 5.20 -14.95
N SER A 5 12.57 4.50 -14.06
CA SER A 5 12.45 3.06 -13.91
C SER A 5 11.11 2.78 -13.24
N ASN A 6 10.23 2.07 -13.95
CA ASN A 6 9.10 1.39 -13.32
C ASN A 6 9.69 0.44 -12.27
N TRP A 7 9.62 0.79 -11.00
CA TRP A 7 10.10 -0.07 -9.93
C TRP A 7 9.10 -1.20 -9.72
N GLY A 8 9.58 -2.45 -9.78
CA GLY A 8 8.79 -3.65 -9.49
C GLY A 8 8.12 -4.30 -10.70
N CYS A 9 7.57 -5.49 -10.46
CA CYS A 9 7.02 -6.38 -11.47
C CYS A 9 5.51 -6.19 -11.70
N TYR A 10 4.84 -5.36 -10.89
CA TYR A 10 3.38 -5.31 -10.81
C TYR A 10 2.77 -4.03 -11.41
N GLY A 11 3.43 -3.48 -12.44
CA GLY A 11 2.98 -2.29 -13.16
C GLY A 11 3.54 -0.97 -12.62
N ASN A 12 3.23 0.12 -13.32
CA ASN A 12 3.70 1.46 -12.96
C ASN A 12 2.71 2.17 -12.03
N ILE A 13 3.07 2.34 -10.76
CA ILE A 13 2.24 3.01 -9.75
C ILE A 13 1.83 4.43 -10.16
N ARG A 14 2.65 5.16 -10.92
CA ARG A 14 2.31 6.53 -11.35
C ARG A 14 1.14 6.57 -12.32
N THR A 15 0.94 5.53 -13.12
CA THR A 15 -0.11 5.47 -14.16
C THR A 15 -1.36 4.73 -13.69
N LEU A 16 -1.34 4.06 -12.53
CA LEU A 16 -2.51 3.38 -12.03
C LEU A 16 -3.60 4.38 -11.60
N ASN A 17 -4.81 4.17 -12.13
CA ASN A 17 -5.99 4.92 -11.73
C ASN A 17 -6.61 4.29 -10.49
N THR A 18 -7.04 5.13 -9.56
CA THR A 18 -7.75 4.68 -8.36
C THR A 18 -8.67 5.79 -7.86
N PRO A 19 -9.86 5.45 -7.34
CA PRO A 19 -10.72 6.42 -6.67
C PRO A 19 -10.12 6.91 -5.34
N GLY A 20 -9.14 6.22 -4.76
CA GLY A 20 -8.59 6.52 -3.43
C GLY A 20 -9.50 6.06 -2.28
N ALA A 21 -9.35 6.70 -1.12
CA ALA A 21 -10.05 6.34 0.11
C ALA A 21 -11.56 6.58 0.03
N SER A 22 -12.39 5.65 0.51
CA SER A 22 -13.83 5.92 0.70
C SER A 22 -14.09 7.01 1.74
N CYS A 23 -15.31 7.53 1.75
CA CYS A 23 -15.76 8.52 2.75
C CYS A 23 -15.85 7.94 4.16
N VAL A 24 -15.98 6.61 4.30
CA VAL A 24 -15.83 5.94 5.60
C VAL A 24 -14.43 6.15 6.16
N ILE A 25 -13.40 6.00 5.32
CA ILE A 25 -12.00 6.23 5.70
C ILE A 25 -11.74 7.71 5.96
N GLY A 26 -12.17 8.59 5.05
CA GLY A 26 -12.04 10.05 5.25
C GLY A 26 -12.62 10.49 6.60
N LYS A 27 -13.87 10.10 6.89
CA LYS A 27 -14.56 10.42 8.14
C LYS A 27 -13.88 9.82 9.37
N ARG A 28 -13.40 8.57 9.29
CA ARG A 28 -12.66 7.91 10.39
C ARG A 28 -11.44 8.72 10.84
N TYR A 29 -10.77 9.41 9.91
CA TYR A 29 -9.59 10.23 10.19
C TYR A 29 -9.87 11.74 10.27
N GLY A 30 -11.14 12.12 10.43
CA GLY A 30 -11.56 13.51 10.61
C GLY A 30 -11.37 14.38 9.36
N LEU A 31 -11.33 13.79 8.17
CA LEU A 31 -11.26 14.52 6.91
C LEU A 31 -12.68 14.81 6.41
N PRO A 32 -12.99 16.07 6.01
CA PRO A 32 -14.30 16.42 5.45
C PRO A 32 -14.46 15.98 3.98
N TYR A 33 -13.51 15.22 3.45
CA TYR A 33 -13.47 14.76 2.06
C TYR A 33 -12.97 13.32 1.96
N CYS A 34 -13.23 12.70 0.81
CA CYS A 34 -12.80 11.36 0.43
C CYS A 34 -12.05 11.38 -0.91
N GLY A 35 -11.74 10.19 -1.40
CA GLY A 35 -11.07 9.93 -2.65
C GLY A 35 -9.56 10.09 -2.56
N VAL A 36 -8.92 10.30 -3.70
CA VAL A 36 -7.46 10.43 -3.82
C VAL A 36 -6.90 11.50 -2.87
N ARG A 37 -7.55 12.66 -2.76
CA ARG A 37 -7.12 13.75 -1.86
C ARG A 37 -7.07 13.31 -0.39
N ALA A 38 -8.00 12.47 0.05
CA ALA A 38 -8.00 11.93 1.41
C ALA A 38 -6.83 10.97 1.61
N SER A 39 -6.60 10.05 0.67
CA SER A 39 -5.44 9.16 0.69
C SER A 39 -4.12 9.91 0.74
N GLU A 40 -3.92 10.92 -0.12
CA GLU A 40 -2.70 11.73 -0.16
C GLU A 40 -2.47 12.46 1.17
N ARG A 41 -3.51 13.05 1.77
CA ARG A 41 -3.40 13.72 3.07
C ARG A 41 -2.98 12.75 4.18
N LEU A 42 -3.50 11.53 4.14
CA LEU A 42 -3.14 10.48 5.10
C LEU A 42 -1.70 9.99 4.89
N ALA A 43 -1.28 9.80 3.63
CA ALA A 43 0.09 9.44 3.30
C ALA A 43 1.09 10.54 3.69
N GLU A 44 0.73 11.80 3.52
CA GLU A 44 1.53 12.95 3.94
C GLU A 44 1.79 12.94 5.45
N ARG A 45 0.75 12.71 6.27
CA ARG A 45 0.87 12.60 7.73
C ARG A 45 1.81 11.47 8.14
N ASP A 46 1.78 10.34 7.43
CA ASP A 46 2.60 9.17 7.75
C ASP A 46 4.04 9.25 7.23
N ARG A 47 4.30 10.09 6.22
CA ARG A 47 5.59 10.15 5.50
C ARG A 47 6.79 10.27 6.44
N PRO A 48 6.84 11.18 7.43
CA PRO A 48 8.00 11.32 8.31
C PRO A 48 8.34 10.03 9.06
N TYR A 49 7.32 9.26 9.45
CA TYR A 49 7.50 8.00 10.17
C TYR A 49 7.95 6.85 9.28
N LEU A 50 7.60 6.88 7.99
CA LEU A 50 7.96 5.84 7.03
C LEU A 50 9.35 6.05 6.41
N LEU A 51 9.86 7.28 6.39
CA LEU A 51 11.18 7.59 5.84
C LEU A 51 12.30 6.78 6.49
N ARG A 52 12.23 6.52 7.80
CA ARG A 52 13.24 5.72 8.51
C ARG A 52 13.35 4.27 8.01
N TYR A 53 12.29 3.72 7.42
CA TYR A 53 12.27 2.35 6.89
C TYR A 53 12.50 2.29 5.38
N GLN A 54 12.70 3.42 4.72
CA GLN A 54 12.92 3.46 3.28
C GLN A 54 14.05 2.52 2.82
N PRO A 55 15.21 2.41 3.50
CA PRO A 55 16.24 1.43 3.12
C PRO A 55 15.72 -0.01 3.15
N THR A 56 15.01 -0.38 4.22
CA THR A 56 14.41 -1.70 4.39
C THR A 56 13.37 -1.98 3.31
N MET A 57 12.48 -1.03 3.02
CA MET A 57 11.49 -1.14 1.93
C MET A 57 12.15 -1.36 0.57
N ARG A 58 13.30 -0.71 0.30
CA ARG A 58 14.06 -0.95 -0.93
C ARG A 58 14.65 -2.35 -0.99
N ILE A 59 15.20 -2.84 0.13
CA ILE A 59 15.77 -4.20 0.21
C ILE A 59 14.69 -5.26 -0.02
N VAL A 60 13.58 -5.19 0.74
CA VAL A 60 12.50 -6.17 0.61
C VAL A 60 11.70 -5.99 -0.68
N GLY A 61 11.56 -4.76 -1.17
CA GLY A 61 10.97 -4.45 -2.45
C GLY A 61 11.73 -5.10 -3.60
N ARG A 62 13.07 -5.04 -3.59
CA ARG A 62 13.91 -5.79 -4.56
C ARG A 62 13.69 -7.29 -4.43
N LYS A 63 13.67 -7.85 -3.22
CA LYS A 63 13.48 -9.29 -2.97
C LYS A 63 12.16 -9.83 -3.56
N TYR A 64 11.07 -9.09 -3.41
CA TYR A 64 9.73 -9.51 -3.85
C TYR A 64 9.26 -8.84 -5.16
N CYS A 65 10.17 -8.16 -5.86
CA CYS A 65 9.89 -7.37 -7.06
C CYS A 65 8.72 -6.39 -6.89
N MET A 66 8.66 -5.68 -5.76
CA MET A 66 7.61 -4.76 -5.39
C MET A 66 8.14 -3.33 -5.28
N ASP A 67 7.39 -2.36 -5.81
CA ASP A 67 7.75 -0.95 -5.67
C ASP A 67 7.76 -0.56 -4.18
N PRO A 68 8.85 0.05 -3.65
CA PRO A 68 8.90 0.53 -2.28
C PRO A 68 7.74 1.47 -1.92
N ALA A 69 7.20 2.21 -2.91
CA ALA A 69 6.04 3.06 -2.71
C ALA A 69 4.75 2.27 -2.41
N VAL A 70 4.59 1.06 -2.98
CA VAL A 70 3.47 0.15 -2.63
C VAL A 70 3.61 -0.30 -1.18
N ILE A 71 4.81 -0.70 -0.78
CA ILE A 71 5.09 -1.11 0.60
C ILE A 71 4.76 0.04 1.55
N ALA A 72 5.24 1.25 1.27
CA ALA A 72 4.90 2.44 2.05
C ALA A 72 3.38 2.70 2.11
N GLY A 73 2.66 2.53 1.01
CA GLY A 73 1.20 2.65 0.95
C GLY A 73 0.49 1.65 1.87
N VAL A 74 0.90 0.39 1.86
CA VAL A 74 0.37 -0.66 2.75
C VAL A 74 0.66 -0.33 4.20
N LEU A 75 1.91 0.02 4.53
CA LEU A 75 2.30 0.34 5.90
C LEU A 75 1.58 1.59 6.42
N SER A 76 1.34 2.59 5.58
CA SER A 76 0.55 3.79 5.90
C SER A 76 -0.92 3.43 6.17
N ARG A 77 -1.50 2.53 5.38
CA ARG A 77 -2.90 2.11 5.60
C ARG A 77 -3.04 1.24 6.86
N GLU A 78 -2.04 0.41 7.15
CA GLU A 78 -1.99 -0.49 8.33
C GLU A 78 -1.63 0.24 9.62
N SER A 79 -0.69 1.20 9.56
CA SER A 79 -0.27 1.99 10.72
C SER A 79 -1.46 2.70 11.38
N GLN A 80 -2.45 3.05 10.58
CA GLN A 80 -3.66 3.76 10.99
C GLN A 80 -4.79 2.84 11.45
N GLY A 81 -4.64 1.51 11.30
CA GLY A 81 -5.60 0.48 11.70
C GLY A 81 -5.41 -0.04 13.13
N GLY A 82 -4.39 0.42 13.86
CA GLY A 82 -4.14 0.09 15.26
C GLY A 82 -3.62 1.30 16.03
N ASN A 83 -4.49 1.93 16.83
CA ASN A 83 -4.19 2.95 17.84
C ASN A 83 -3.25 4.09 17.41
N PHE A 84 -3.81 5.13 16.78
CA PHE A 84 -3.37 6.49 17.08
C PHE A 84 -4.30 7.07 18.14
N VAL A 85 -4.00 6.69 19.37
CA VAL A 85 -4.21 7.58 20.51
C VAL A 85 -3.39 8.84 20.24
N ASP A 86 -4.04 9.99 20.27
CA ASP A 86 -3.46 11.32 20.49
C ASP A 86 -2.28 11.78 19.61
N PRO A 87 -2.37 12.91 18.88
CA PRO A 87 -1.21 13.52 18.21
C PRO A 87 -0.02 13.84 19.14
N ASN A 88 -0.20 13.80 20.47
CA ASN A 88 0.88 13.92 21.47
C ASN A 88 1.41 12.58 22.01
N PHE A 89 0.86 11.44 21.64
CA PHE A 89 1.27 10.13 22.16
C PHE A 89 2.02 9.35 21.09
N TYR A 90 3.36 9.45 21.15
CA TYR A 90 4.24 8.52 20.45
C TYR A 90 4.01 7.11 21.00
N PRO A 91 3.42 6.15 20.25
CA PRO A 91 3.48 4.77 20.69
C PRO A 91 4.95 4.33 20.64
N PRO A 92 5.39 3.42 21.54
CA PRO A 92 6.80 3.05 21.62
C PRO A 92 7.25 2.59 20.23
N THR A 93 8.28 3.24 19.73
CA THR A 93 8.92 3.01 18.44
C THR A 93 9.46 1.59 18.27
N SER A 94 9.30 0.70 19.27
CA SER A 94 9.81 -0.67 19.32
C SER A 94 9.01 -1.70 18.53
N TRP A 95 7.72 -1.50 18.24
CA TRP A 95 6.91 -2.54 17.56
C TRP A 95 6.98 -2.50 16.03
N LYS A 96 7.27 -1.33 15.46
CA LYS A 96 7.51 -1.17 14.01
C LYS A 96 9.02 -1.29 13.78
N SER A 97 9.54 -2.50 13.65
CA SER A 97 10.93 -2.78 13.31
C SER A 97 11.08 -3.02 11.80
N ASP A 98 12.31 -3.20 11.32
CA ASP A 98 12.56 -3.68 9.97
C ASP A 98 11.97 -5.08 9.73
N SER A 99 11.85 -5.90 10.77
CA SER A 99 11.17 -7.21 10.69
C SER A 99 9.67 -7.06 10.45
N TRP A 100 9.02 -6.04 11.03
CA TRP A 100 7.61 -5.74 10.75
C TRP A 100 7.40 -5.36 9.27
N VAL A 101 8.27 -4.51 8.72
CA VAL A 101 8.25 -4.12 7.29
C VAL A 101 8.41 -5.35 6.40
N SER A 102 9.36 -6.22 6.74
CA SER A 102 9.64 -7.45 6.00
C SER A 102 8.46 -8.41 6.04
N GLN A 103 7.89 -8.64 7.21
CA GLN A 103 6.74 -9.54 7.41
C GLN A 103 5.52 -9.07 6.61
N LYS A 104 5.21 -7.77 6.65
CA LYS A 104 4.06 -7.20 5.91
C LYS A 104 4.25 -7.29 4.40
N THR A 105 5.48 -7.04 3.92
CA THR A 105 5.81 -7.18 2.50
C THR A 105 5.73 -8.63 2.04
N GLU A 106 6.24 -9.57 2.83
CA GLU A 106 6.19 -11.00 2.55
C GLU A 106 4.74 -11.52 2.50
N MET A 107 3.90 -11.09 3.43
CA MET A 107 2.48 -11.43 3.42
C MET A 107 1.78 -10.92 2.16
N LEU A 108 2.04 -9.67 1.74
CA LEU A 108 1.49 -9.16 0.48
C LEU A 108 2.02 -9.93 -0.72
N ALA A 109 3.31 -10.24 -0.77
CA ALA A 109 3.90 -11.03 -1.86
C ALA A 109 3.28 -12.43 -1.95
N SER A 110 3.03 -13.09 -0.81
CA SER A 110 2.32 -14.37 -0.75
C SER A 110 0.90 -14.24 -1.31
N LYS A 111 0.16 -13.18 -0.98
CA LYS A 111 -1.19 -12.95 -1.52
C LYS A 111 -1.20 -12.66 -3.01
N ILE A 112 -0.22 -11.92 -3.52
CA ILE A 112 -0.06 -11.73 -4.97
C ILE A 112 0.19 -13.08 -5.66
N LYS A 113 1.07 -13.93 -5.12
CA LYS A 113 1.34 -15.27 -5.68
C LYS A 113 0.10 -16.17 -5.69
N GLU A 114 -0.71 -16.15 -4.62
CA GLU A 114 -1.98 -16.88 -4.57
C GLU A 114 -2.95 -16.43 -5.69
N VAL A 115 -3.02 -15.12 -5.95
CA VAL A 115 -3.85 -14.56 -7.03
C VAL A 115 -3.28 -14.93 -8.41
N GLN A 116 -1.96 -14.89 -8.59
CA GLN A 116 -1.29 -15.30 -9.83
C GLN A 116 -1.58 -16.77 -10.17
N ALA A 117 -1.52 -17.66 -9.17
CA ALA A 117 -1.84 -19.07 -9.37
C ALA A 117 -3.31 -19.29 -9.77
N ARG A 118 -4.23 -18.49 -9.24
CA ARG A 118 -5.66 -18.61 -9.54
C ARG A 118 -6.06 -17.97 -10.88
N PHE A 119 -5.38 -16.90 -11.29
CA PHE A 119 -5.74 -16.11 -12.47
C PHE A 119 -4.52 -15.82 -13.37
N PRO A 120 -3.90 -16.85 -13.98
CA PRO A 120 -2.59 -16.73 -14.66
C PRO A 120 -2.59 -15.83 -15.92
N SER A 121 -3.76 -15.45 -16.44
CA SER A 121 -3.90 -14.56 -17.60
C SER A 121 -4.04 -13.08 -17.24
N TRP A 122 -4.03 -12.73 -15.95
CA TRP A 122 -4.16 -11.34 -15.53
C TRP A 122 -2.91 -10.51 -15.79
N SER A 123 -3.11 -9.22 -15.96
CA SER A 123 -2.04 -8.24 -16.12
C SER A 123 -1.31 -7.98 -14.78
N PRO A 124 -0.08 -7.45 -14.83
CA PRO A 124 0.66 -7.02 -13.64
C PRO A 124 -0.13 -6.12 -12.67
N ASP A 125 -0.90 -5.16 -13.20
CA ASP A 125 -1.80 -4.29 -12.41
C ASP A 125 -2.87 -5.11 -11.68
N GLN A 126 -3.54 -6.01 -12.40
CA GLN A 126 -4.57 -6.85 -11.82
C GLN A 126 -4.02 -7.76 -10.72
N TYR A 127 -2.79 -8.26 -10.85
CA TYR A 127 -2.12 -8.99 -9.77
C TYR A 127 -1.87 -8.12 -8.55
N LEU A 128 -1.41 -6.88 -8.73
CA LEU A 128 -1.22 -5.95 -7.61
C LEU A 128 -2.53 -5.69 -6.88
N ARG A 129 -3.59 -5.33 -7.63
CA ARG A 129 -4.91 -5.04 -7.06
C ARG A 129 -5.50 -6.26 -6.35
N GLY A 130 -5.41 -7.41 -7.00
CA GLY A 130 -5.91 -8.67 -6.47
C GLY A 130 -5.18 -9.03 -5.19
N GLY A 131 -3.85 -8.91 -5.18
CA GLY A 131 -3.03 -9.12 -3.99
C GLY A 131 -3.35 -8.18 -2.85
N LEU A 132 -3.55 -6.87 -3.12
CA LEU A 132 -3.93 -5.89 -2.10
C LEU A 132 -5.33 -6.16 -1.52
N CYS A 133 -6.29 -6.55 -2.36
CA CYS A 133 -7.62 -6.91 -1.90
C CYS A 133 -7.63 -8.25 -1.13
N ALA A 134 -6.89 -9.25 -1.60
CA ALA A 134 -6.70 -10.53 -0.90
C ALA A 134 -5.93 -10.36 0.41
N TYR A 135 -5.00 -9.41 0.50
CA TYR A 135 -4.30 -9.06 1.72
C TYR A 135 -5.28 -8.54 2.79
N SER A 136 -6.25 -7.72 2.41
CA SER A 136 -7.23 -7.15 3.36
C SER A 136 -8.42 -8.07 3.65
N LYS A 137 -8.91 -8.84 2.67
CA LYS A 137 -10.17 -9.61 2.76
C LYS A 137 -10.01 -11.13 2.64
N GLY A 138 -8.79 -11.60 2.46
CA GLY A 138 -8.47 -13.00 2.18
C GLY A 138 -8.60 -13.38 0.70
N PRO A 139 -7.95 -14.49 0.27
CA PRO A 139 -7.88 -14.88 -1.14
C PRO A 139 -9.23 -15.29 -1.75
N ASN A 140 -10.18 -15.78 -0.95
CA ASN A 140 -11.50 -16.20 -1.43
C ASN A 140 -12.42 -15.04 -1.81
N PHE A 141 -12.02 -13.80 -1.46
CA PHE A 141 -12.71 -12.59 -1.91
C PHE A 141 -12.52 -12.35 -3.42
N ILE A 142 -11.39 -12.77 -3.99
CA ILE A 142 -11.07 -12.53 -5.41
C ILE A 142 -11.60 -13.69 -6.25
N ARG A 143 -12.67 -13.42 -7.01
CA ARG A 143 -13.32 -14.38 -7.92
C ARG A 143 -13.22 -13.92 -9.38
N SER A 144 -13.15 -12.62 -9.61
CA SER A 144 -13.08 -12.04 -10.95
C SER A 144 -12.44 -10.63 -10.93
N ASN A 145 -12.26 -10.04 -12.11
CA ASN A 145 -11.77 -8.66 -12.26
C ASN A 145 -12.64 -7.60 -11.57
N GLN A 146 -13.93 -7.90 -11.32
CA GLN A 146 -14.84 -6.97 -10.66
C GLN A 146 -14.50 -6.77 -9.17
N ASP A 147 -13.77 -7.72 -8.57
CA ASP A 147 -13.40 -7.69 -7.14
C ASP A 147 -12.15 -6.84 -6.84
N LEU A 148 -11.49 -6.33 -7.89
CA LEU A 148 -10.22 -5.60 -7.80
C LEU A 148 -10.35 -4.15 -7.32
N ASN A 149 -11.57 -3.72 -6.98
CA ASN A 149 -11.89 -2.35 -6.60
C ASN A 149 -12.22 -2.22 -5.09
N CYS A 150 -11.56 -2.99 -4.23
CA CYS A 150 -11.79 -2.89 -2.79
C CYS A 150 -11.20 -1.60 -2.18
N ASP A 151 -11.83 -1.09 -1.12
CA ASP A 151 -11.42 0.16 -0.47
C ASP A 151 -9.96 0.17 0.01
N PHE A 152 -9.46 -0.96 0.55
CA PHE A 152 -8.06 -1.08 0.98
C PHE A 152 -7.10 -0.89 -0.19
N CYS A 153 -7.32 -1.60 -1.32
CA CYS A 153 -6.49 -1.48 -2.50
C CYS A 153 -6.51 -0.05 -3.05
N ASN A 154 -7.70 0.54 -3.16
CA ASN A 154 -7.84 1.87 -3.73
C ASN A 154 -7.10 2.94 -2.92
N ASP A 155 -7.28 2.93 -1.61
CA ASP A 155 -6.57 3.86 -0.75
C ASP A 155 -5.05 3.61 -0.80
N VAL A 156 -4.60 2.35 -0.70
CA VAL A 156 -3.17 2.01 -0.78
C VAL A 156 -2.54 2.49 -2.08
N LEU A 157 -3.19 2.30 -3.23
CA LEU A 157 -2.65 2.74 -4.51
C LEU A 157 -2.53 4.26 -4.59
N ALA A 158 -3.50 5.00 -4.06
CA ALA A 158 -3.44 6.46 -4.02
C ALA A 158 -2.31 6.95 -3.10
N ARG A 159 -2.14 6.32 -1.93
CA ARG A 159 -1.03 6.60 -1.01
C ARG A 159 0.33 6.24 -1.62
N ALA A 160 0.42 5.10 -2.30
CA ALA A 160 1.63 4.66 -2.97
C ALA A 160 2.04 5.65 -4.06
N LYS A 161 1.08 6.16 -4.85
CA LYS A 161 1.34 7.21 -5.84
C LYS A 161 1.90 8.48 -5.21
N TYR A 162 1.37 8.89 -4.04
CA TYR A 162 1.93 9.99 -3.27
C TYR A 162 3.39 9.69 -2.85
N PHE A 163 3.66 8.54 -2.22
CA PHE A 163 5.00 8.18 -1.77
C PHE A 163 6.02 8.11 -2.92
N LYS A 164 5.59 7.61 -4.09
CA LYS A 164 6.41 7.52 -5.31
C LYS A 164 6.92 8.88 -5.80
N ASN A 165 6.20 9.94 -5.48
CA ASN A 165 6.56 11.31 -5.82
C ASN A 165 7.33 12.01 -4.68
N HIS A 166 7.52 11.35 -3.54
CA HIS A 166 8.15 11.89 -2.34
C HIS A 166 9.31 11.03 -1.82
N GLY A 167 10.04 10.40 -2.75
CA GLY A 167 11.33 9.75 -2.49
C GLY A 167 11.30 8.24 -2.28
N PHE A 168 10.14 7.59 -2.26
CA PHE A 168 10.02 6.14 -2.13
C PHE A 168 10.17 5.42 -3.49
#